data_AF-A0A255SDG3-F1
#
_entry.id   AF-A0A255SDG3-F1
#
_cell.length_a   1.000
_cell.length_b   1.000
_cell.length_c   1.000
_cell.angle_alpha   90.00
_cell.angle_beta   90.00
_cell.angle_gamma   90.00
#
_symmetry.space_group_name_H-M   'P 1'
#
loop_
_entity.id
_entity.type
_entity.pdbx_description
1 polymer ?
#
loop_
_entity_poly.entity_id
_entity_poly.type
_entity_poly.pdbx_seq_one_letter_code
_entity_poly.pdbx_strand_id
1 'polypeptide(L)'
;MKIRVFISALSLLFGITSVYGQVNLSEMVPASTDSLQKSRIRYFSPGKGGSNKVWDFSRKLGSKGAEQVMFMKDSTGVVSVIEPGKIRYYRATPDTLVLVGSESTLEKRDYALSKTTRRLHLVYGDSIGKPFRCEGMYCGDHPFREVGTTTVKVDADGSIVLAENDTLRNVLRVHTIDSYSICMDIDSAALDTARLAQVIDERYEWYLPESQYPVIEDVTSTSYFNMDVVGTTRYAYCNLPSDQVPYYISQTDFPSDDEQEGFADGDAQDDGIIHYQIETHGKVIQMAYDLDEDATITNIVANHMGMLCVSRQWTQNAGQGYSTQIDCNGLLPGVYILYINVNGKVYSEKVTL
;
A
#
# COMPACT_ATOMS: atom_id res chain seq x y z
N MET A 1 1.93 -29.44 81.85
CA MET A 1 3.17 -29.10 81.11
C MET A 1 2.73 -28.42 79.82
N LYS A 2 3.14 -27.16 79.61
CA LYS A 2 2.69 -26.24 78.54
C LYS A 2 3.44 -26.50 77.23
N ILE A 3 2.78 -26.36 76.07
CA ILE A 3 3.31 -25.90 74.76
C ILE A 3 2.06 -25.49 73.93
N ARG A 4 1.68 -24.21 73.87
CA ARG A 4 2.10 -23.10 72.98
C ARG A 4 1.72 -23.27 71.50
N VAL A 5 0.80 -22.41 71.08
CA VAL A 5 0.37 -22.04 69.72
C VAL A 5 1.54 -21.52 68.89
N PHE A 6 1.60 -21.87 67.59
CA PHE A 6 2.11 -20.96 66.55
C PHE A 6 1.44 -21.26 65.19
N ILE A 7 0.80 -20.23 64.64
CA ILE A 7 0.25 -20.12 63.28
C ILE A 7 1.42 -19.87 62.33
N SER A 8 1.45 -20.49 61.13
CA SER A 8 2.15 -19.96 59.95
C SER A 8 1.71 -20.69 58.68
N ALA A 9 1.29 -19.88 57.70
CA ALA A 9 0.79 -20.25 56.38
C ALA A 9 1.90 -20.75 55.43
N LEU A 10 1.54 -21.56 54.42
CA LEU A 10 2.28 -21.59 53.16
C LEU A 10 1.40 -22.07 51.98
N SER A 11 0.91 -21.09 51.24
CA SER A 11 0.95 -20.97 49.77
C SER A 11 0.31 -22.04 48.90
N LEU A 12 -0.92 -21.75 48.48
CA LEU A 12 -1.49 -22.16 47.21
C LEU A 12 -0.63 -21.63 46.04
N LEU A 13 0.08 -22.54 45.37
CA LEU A 13 0.56 -22.33 44.01
C LEU A 13 -0.63 -22.41 43.06
N PHE A 14 -1.35 -21.31 42.88
CA PHE A 14 -2.13 -21.09 41.68
C PHE A 14 -1.15 -20.83 40.54
N GLY A 15 -0.94 -21.85 39.70
CA GLY A 15 -0.36 -21.65 38.38
C GLY A 15 -1.26 -20.71 37.61
N ILE A 16 -0.77 -19.50 37.34
CA ILE A 16 -1.41 -18.53 36.48
C ILE A 16 -1.24 -19.06 35.06
N THR A 17 -2.16 -19.92 34.62
CA THR A 17 -2.29 -20.20 33.19
C THR A 17 -2.93 -18.96 32.57
N SER A 18 -2.11 -18.14 31.92
CA SER A 18 -2.60 -17.09 31.02
C SER A 18 -3.39 -17.76 29.92
N VAL A 19 -4.71 -17.82 30.07
CA VAL A 19 -5.61 -18.13 28.96
C VAL A 19 -5.53 -16.93 28.03
N TYR A 20 -4.73 -17.05 26.96
CA TYR A 20 -4.85 -16.12 25.84
C TYR A 20 -6.28 -16.29 25.30
N GLY A 21 -7.13 -15.30 25.54
CA GLY A 21 -8.41 -15.22 24.85
C GLY A 21 -8.16 -15.27 23.36
N GLN A 22 -8.92 -16.07 22.62
CA GLN A 22 -8.97 -15.97 21.17
C GLN A 22 -9.26 -14.50 20.84
N VAL A 23 -8.35 -13.84 20.12
CA VAL A 23 -8.64 -12.50 19.59
C VAL A 23 -9.84 -12.67 18.67
N ASN A 24 -10.96 -12.02 19.01
CA ASN A 24 -12.16 -12.11 18.22
C ASN A 24 -11.96 -11.29 16.94
N LEU A 25 -11.60 -11.98 15.87
CA LEU A 25 -11.34 -11.41 14.55
C LEU A 25 -12.54 -10.66 13.96
N SER A 26 -13.75 -10.84 14.52
CA SER A 26 -14.93 -10.09 14.11
C SER A 26 -14.84 -8.60 14.42
N GLU A 27 -14.03 -8.20 15.40
CA GLU A 27 -13.89 -6.80 15.85
C GLU A 27 -12.89 -5.99 15.04
N MET A 28 -12.06 -6.64 14.22
CA MET A 28 -11.10 -5.95 13.32
C MET A 28 -11.69 -5.62 11.94
N VAL A 29 -12.96 -5.97 11.74
CA VAL A 29 -13.73 -5.66 10.54
C VAL A 29 -14.68 -4.51 10.86
N PRO A 30 -14.80 -3.50 9.98
CA PRO A 30 -15.76 -2.41 10.14
C PRO A 30 -17.17 -2.87 10.50
N ALA A 31 -17.71 -2.29 11.57
CA ALA A 31 -19.10 -2.53 11.97
C ALA A 31 -20.05 -1.92 10.93
N SER A 32 -21.23 -2.52 10.72
CA SER A 32 -22.20 -2.06 9.72
C SER A 32 -22.83 -0.69 10.01
N THR A 33 -22.50 -0.08 11.15
CA THR A 33 -22.95 1.25 11.57
C THR A 33 -21.83 2.28 11.60
N ASP A 34 -20.61 1.88 11.24
CA ASP A 34 -19.47 2.78 11.23
C ASP A 34 -19.49 3.67 9.98
N SER A 35 -19.02 4.90 10.12
CA SER A 35 -18.82 5.81 8.99
C SER A 35 -17.54 6.60 9.21
N LEU A 36 -16.72 6.66 8.17
CA LEU A 36 -15.43 7.31 8.19
C LEU A 36 -15.45 8.53 7.27
N GLN A 37 -14.81 9.62 7.68
CA GLN A 37 -14.55 10.76 6.82
C GLN A 37 -13.17 10.62 6.16
N LYS A 38 -13.16 10.38 4.84
CA LYS A 38 -11.96 10.22 4.03
C LYS A 38 -11.62 11.53 3.35
N SER A 39 -10.61 12.23 3.86
CA SER A 39 -10.21 13.55 3.38
C SER A 39 -9.05 13.45 2.40
N ARG A 40 -9.21 14.02 1.20
CA ARG A 40 -8.13 14.03 0.19
C ARG A 40 -7.08 15.05 0.58
N ILE A 41 -5.86 14.60 0.89
CA ILE A 41 -4.74 15.46 1.30
C ILE A 41 -3.67 15.54 0.20
N ARG A 42 -2.70 16.46 0.36
CA ARG A 42 -1.55 16.56 -0.53
C ARG A 42 -0.72 15.27 -0.45
N TYR A 43 -0.29 14.77 -1.61
CA TYR A 43 0.66 13.66 -1.69
C TYR A 43 1.96 13.99 -0.94
N PHE A 44 2.58 12.96 -0.35
CA PHE A 44 3.86 13.07 0.35
C PHE A 44 4.69 11.81 0.10
N SER A 45 6.02 11.92 0.14
CA SER A 45 6.87 10.73 0.05
C SER A 45 6.77 9.91 1.34
N PRO A 46 6.48 8.60 1.28
CA PRO A 46 6.25 7.79 2.47
C PRO A 46 7.53 7.58 3.31
N GLY A 47 8.71 7.69 2.70
CA GLY A 47 9.99 7.50 3.39
C GLY A 47 10.35 6.03 3.66
N LYS A 48 11.57 5.77 4.16
CA LYS A 48 12.05 4.41 4.48
C LYS A 48 11.19 3.67 5.51
N GLY A 49 11.06 2.37 5.32
CA GLY A 49 10.71 1.44 6.39
C GLY A 49 11.73 1.40 7.54
N GLY A 50 11.36 0.74 8.63
CA GLY A 50 12.17 0.58 9.85
C GLY A 50 11.40 0.88 11.14
N SER A 51 12.05 0.67 12.28
CA SER A 51 11.44 0.92 13.59
C SER A 51 11.64 2.34 14.10
N ASN A 52 10.77 2.75 15.02
CA ASN A 52 10.78 4.08 15.67
C ASN A 52 10.76 5.26 14.68
N LYS A 53 9.97 5.16 13.62
CA LYS A 53 9.78 6.25 12.65
C LYS A 53 8.97 7.38 13.25
N VAL A 54 9.22 8.58 12.76
CA VAL A 54 8.41 9.77 13.03
C VAL A 54 7.93 10.29 11.69
N TRP A 55 6.61 10.28 11.49
CA TRP A 55 5.96 10.93 10.37
C TRP A 55 5.40 12.26 10.84
N ASP A 56 5.95 13.36 10.33
CA ASP A 56 5.64 14.71 10.81
C ASP A 56 4.57 15.37 9.94
N PHE A 57 3.36 15.45 10.51
CA PHE A 57 2.23 16.23 10.02
C PHE A 57 1.80 17.26 11.09
N SER A 58 2.78 17.87 11.77
CA SER A 58 2.57 18.89 12.81
C SER A 58 1.93 20.18 12.28
N ARG A 59 1.88 20.36 10.96
CA ARG A 59 1.09 21.39 10.29
C ARG A 59 -0.25 20.81 9.88
N LYS A 60 -1.32 21.61 9.93
CA LYS A 60 -2.63 21.18 9.43
C LYS A 60 -2.50 20.70 7.98
N LEU A 61 -3.14 19.58 7.71
CA LEU A 61 -3.17 18.98 6.38
C LEU A 61 -4.15 19.78 5.52
N GLY A 62 -3.67 20.34 4.41
CA GLY A 62 -4.56 20.86 3.38
C GLY A 62 -5.47 19.75 2.83
N SER A 63 -6.74 20.05 2.58
CA SER A 63 -7.68 19.11 1.94
C SER A 63 -8.53 19.72 0.83
N LYS A 64 -8.69 19.01 -0.30
CA LYS A 64 -9.56 19.39 -1.43
C LYS A 64 -11.03 19.10 -1.17
N GLY A 65 -11.32 18.25 -0.19
CA GLY A 65 -12.64 17.74 0.07
C GLY A 65 -12.59 16.46 0.90
N ALA A 66 -13.75 16.11 1.45
CA ALA A 66 -13.91 14.89 2.22
C ALA A 66 -15.10 14.10 1.71
N GLU A 67 -14.92 12.79 1.69
CA GLU A 67 -15.91 11.82 1.28
C GLU A 67 -16.34 11.01 2.49
N GLN A 68 -17.64 10.68 2.56
CA GLN A 68 -18.13 9.78 3.58
C GLN A 68 -18.02 8.34 3.09
N VAL A 69 -17.33 7.51 3.87
CA VAL A 69 -17.20 6.09 3.62
C VAL A 69 -18.15 5.35 4.55
N MET A 70 -18.99 4.48 3.98
CA MET A 70 -19.93 3.66 4.74
C MET A 70 -19.53 2.19 4.68
N PHE A 71 -19.74 1.49 5.79
CA PHE A 71 -19.48 0.07 5.90
C PHE A 71 -20.80 -0.67 6.10
N MET A 72 -21.03 -1.70 5.29
CA MET A 72 -22.18 -2.58 5.46
C MET A 72 -21.71 -4.04 5.46
N LYS A 73 -22.23 -4.84 6.38
CA LYS A 73 -21.96 -6.27 6.42
C LYS A 73 -23.25 -7.02 6.14
N ASP A 74 -23.23 -7.89 5.14
CA ASP A 74 -24.38 -8.71 4.80
C ASP A 74 -24.46 -9.99 5.67
N SER A 75 -25.56 -10.73 5.51
CA SER A 75 -25.80 -11.99 6.23
C SER A 75 -24.82 -13.10 5.86
N THR A 76 -24.10 -12.98 4.75
CA THR A 76 -23.09 -13.94 4.29
C THR A 76 -21.68 -13.60 4.82
N GLY A 77 -21.55 -12.48 5.52
CA GLY A 77 -20.29 -12.00 6.09
C GLY A 77 -19.43 -11.21 5.11
N VAL A 78 -19.96 -10.86 3.93
CA VAL A 78 -19.30 -9.94 3.00
C VAL A 78 -19.46 -8.51 3.50
N VAL A 79 -18.36 -7.76 3.45
CA VAL A 79 -18.28 -6.37 3.89
C VAL A 79 -18.20 -5.48 2.67
N SER A 80 -19.19 -4.63 2.48
CA SER A 80 -19.23 -3.60 1.46
C SER A 80 -18.67 -2.31 2.03
N VAL A 81 -17.61 -1.79 1.40
CA VAL A 81 -17.08 -0.45 1.65
C VAL A 81 -17.59 0.44 0.53
N ILE A 82 -18.45 1.41 0.88
CA ILE A 82 -19.11 2.30 -0.06
C ILE A 82 -18.45 3.67 0.04
N GLU A 83 -17.79 4.07 -1.05
CA GLU A 83 -17.26 5.41 -1.30
C GLU A 83 -18.12 6.07 -2.39
N PRO A 84 -18.12 7.41 -2.51
CA PRO A 84 -18.80 8.09 -3.61
C PRO A 84 -18.34 7.55 -4.98
N GLY A 85 -19.28 6.99 -5.76
CA GLY A 85 -19.01 6.46 -7.09
C GLY A 85 -18.26 5.12 -7.13
N LYS A 86 -17.94 4.51 -5.98
CA LYS A 86 -17.23 3.22 -5.92
C LYS A 86 -17.64 2.36 -4.73
N ILE A 87 -17.89 1.08 -4.98
CA ILE A 87 -18.15 0.08 -3.95
C ILE A 87 -17.08 -1.00 -4.05
N ARG A 88 -16.52 -1.42 -2.91
CA ARG A 88 -15.60 -2.56 -2.83
C ARG A 88 -16.18 -3.63 -1.89
N TYR A 89 -16.08 -4.89 -2.29
CA TYR A 89 -16.58 -6.03 -1.53
C TYR A 89 -15.42 -6.83 -0.96
N TYR A 90 -15.44 -7.03 0.34
CA TYR A 90 -14.41 -7.74 1.08
C TYR A 90 -14.98 -8.95 1.79
N ARG A 91 -14.14 -9.97 1.96
CA ARG A 91 -14.41 -11.10 2.83
C ARG A 91 -13.28 -11.22 3.84
N ALA A 92 -13.65 -11.34 5.11
CA ALA A 92 -12.69 -11.68 6.14
C ALA A 92 -12.44 -13.19 6.15
N THR A 93 -11.17 -13.56 6.17
CA THR A 93 -10.69 -14.90 6.55
C THR A 93 -10.15 -14.82 7.98
N PRO A 94 -9.75 -15.93 8.62
CA PRO A 94 -9.23 -15.88 9.98
C PRO A 94 -7.99 -14.98 10.17
N ASP A 95 -7.19 -14.75 9.14
CA ASP A 95 -5.94 -13.98 9.26
C ASP A 95 -5.85 -12.79 8.29
N THR A 96 -6.62 -12.80 7.20
CA THR A 96 -6.56 -11.75 6.18
C THR A 96 -7.93 -11.21 5.78
N LEU A 97 -7.95 -9.94 5.39
CA LEU A 97 -9.02 -9.35 4.59
C LEU A 97 -8.67 -9.53 3.11
N VAL A 98 -9.62 -10.02 2.31
CA VAL A 98 -9.46 -10.18 0.87
C VAL A 98 -10.54 -9.41 0.12
N LEU A 99 -10.14 -8.75 -0.96
CA LEU A 99 -11.04 -8.11 -1.92
C LEU A 99 -11.57 -9.17 -2.88
N VAL A 100 -12.89 -9.25 -2.99
CA VAL A 100 -13.59 -10.24 -3.83
C VAL A 100 -14.29 -9.59 -5.03
N GLY A 101 -14.53 -8.28 -4.99
CA GLY A 101 -15.10 -7.54 -6.13
C GLY A 101 -15.07 -6.03 -5.91
N SER A 102 -15.32 -5.28 -6.97
CA SER A 102 -15.57 -3.83 -6.88
C SER A 102 -16.45 -3.34 -8.03
N GLU A 103 -17.22 -2.30 -7.80
CA GLU A 103 -18.10 -1.67 -8.78
C GLU A 103 -17.90 -0.15 -8.76
N SER A 104 -17.91 0.47 -9.93
CA SER A 104 -17.98 1.92 -10.12
C SER A 104 -18.96 2.24 -11.26
N THR A 105 -19.12 3.52 -11.60
CA THR A 105 -19.93 3.93 -12.75
C THR A 105 -19.39 3.43 -14.10
N LEU A 106 -18.09 3.14 -14.18
CA LEU A 106 -17.42 2.77 -15.43
C LEU A 106 -17.08 1.28 -15.51
N GLU A 107 -16.92 0.60 -14.37
CA GLU A 107 -16.36 -0.74 -14.36
C GLU A 107 -16.93 -1.62 -13.25
N LYS A 108 -16.99 -2.91 -13.54
CA LYS A 108 -17.28 -3.97 -12.57
C LYS A 108 -16.14 -4.99 -12.57
N ARG A 109 -15.71 -5.38 -11.39
CA ARG A 109 -14.63 -6.36 -11.14
C ARG A 109 -15.14 -7.50 -10.28
N ASP A 110 -14.80 -8.72 -10.69
CA ASP A 110 -14.97 -9.96 -9.94
C ASP A 110 -13.63 -10.67 -9.81
N TYR A 111 -13.15 -10.83 -8.57
CA TYR A 111 -11.88 -11.49 -8.29
C TYR A 111 -12.08 -13.00 -8.17
N ALA A 112 -12.02 -13.68 -9.32
CA ALA A 112 -12.00 -15.13 -9.41
C ALA A 112 -10.93 -15.78 -8.51
N LEU A 113 -9.78 -15.13 -8.36
CA LEU A 113 -8.83 -15.39 -7.29
C LEU A 113 -8.69 -14.12 -6.45
N SER A 114 -9.18 -14.16 -5.21
CA SER A 114 -9.32 -13.00 -4.33
C SER A 114 -7.99 -12.28 -4.11
N LYS A 115 -8.03 -10.95 -4.13
CA LYS A 115 -6.86 -10.09 -3.94
C LYS A 115 -6.64 -9.84 -2.46
N THR A 116 -5.44 -10.17 -1.95
CA THR A 116 -5.11 -9.95 -0.53
C THR A 116 -4.95 -8.46 -0.28
N THR A 117 -5.61 -7.91 0.73
CA THR A 117 -5.47 -6.47 1.03
C THR A 117 -4.70 -6.21 2.30
N ARG A 118 -5.00 -6.95 3.38
CA ARG A 118 -4.38 -6.72 4.69
C ARG A 118 -4.40 -7.99 5.55
N ARG A 119 -3.42 -8.13 6.44
CA ARG A 119 -3.48 -9.02 7.61
C ARG A 119 -4.22 -8.33 8.77
N LEU A 120 -5.16 -9.04 9.40
CA LEU A 120 -5.96 -8.47 10.49
C LEU A 120 -5.08 -8.12 11.69
N HIS A 121 -4.17 -9.04 12.07
CA HIS A 121 -3.11 -8.77 13.04
C HIS A 121 -1.86 -8.27 12.33
N LEU A 122 -1.58 -6.99 12.47
CA LEU A 122 -0.35 -6.39 11.95
C LEU A 122 0.77 -6.59 12.96
N VAL A 123 1.82 -7.27 12.54
CA VAL A 123 3.05 -7.45 13.32
C VAL A 123 4.21 -6.91 12.49
N TYR A 124 5.03 -6.04 13.06
CA TYR A 124 6.19 -5.49 12.35
C TYR A 124 7.08 -6.60 11.80
N GLY A 125 7.45 -6.49 10.52
CA GLY A 125 8.25 -7.49 9.81
C GLY A 125 7.43 -8.57 9.09
N ASP A 126 6.14 -8.72 9.37
CA ASP A 126 5.29 -9.66 8.64
C ASP A 126 5.24 -9.32 7.15
N SER A 127 5.20 -10.36 6.31
CA SER A 127 5.00 -10.22 4.88
C SER A 127 4.18 -11.38 4.30
N ILE A 128 3.38 -11.07 3.28
CA ILE A 128 2.62 -12.06 2.53
C ILE A 128 2.59 -11.67 1.06
N GLY A 129 2.86 -12.64 0.18
CA GLY A 129 2.73 -12.51 -1.27
C GLY A 129 1.72 -13.51 -1.79
N LYS A 130 0.71 -13.07 -2.54
CA LYS A 130 -0.28 -13.96 -3.16
C LYS A 130 -0.66 -13.50 -4.57
N PRO A 131 -0.82 -14.42 -5.53
CA PRO A 131 -1.38 -14.10 -6.83
C PRO A 131 -2.87 -13.73 -6.70
N PHE A 132 -3.37 -12.94 -7.65
CA PHE A 132 -4.78 -12.63 -7.81
C PHE A 132 -5.16 -12.65 -9.29
N ARG A 133 -6.47 -12.84 -9.54
CA ARG A 133 -7.04 -12.84 -10.89
C ARG A 133 -8.41 -12.20 -10.83
N CYS A 134 -8.60 -11.19 -11.66
CA CYS A 134 -9.87 -10.49 -11.82
C CYS A 134 -10.37 -10.67 -13.24
N GLU A 135 -11.67 -10.90 -13.37
CA GLU A 135 -12.41 -10.69 -14.62
C GLU A 135 -13.29 -9.46 -14.41
N GLY A 136 -13.46 -8.65 -15.44
CA GLY A 136 -14.20 -7.41 -15.33
C GLY A 136 -14.86 -6.98 -16.62
N MET A 137 -15.66 -5.93 -16.49
CA MET A 137 -16.37 -5.29 -17.60
C MET A 137 -16.22 -3.79 -17.48
N TYR A 138 -15.70 -3.14 -18.51
CA TYR A 138 -15.58 -1.69 -18.63
C TYR A 138 -16.66 -1.17 -19.60
N CYS A 139 -17.30 -0.06 -19.25
CA CYS A 139 -18.42 0.57 -19.99
C CYS A 139 -19.60 -0.36 -20.33
N GLY A 140 -19.67 -1.55 -19.73
CA GLY A 140 -20.73 -2.54 -19.94
C GLY A 140 -20.53 -3.48 -21.13
N ASP A 141 -19.54 -3.22 -21.99
CA ASP A 141 -19.33 -3.95 -23.26
C ASP A 141 -17.86 -4.27 -23.57
N HIS A 142 -16.90 -3.77 -22.80
CA HIS A 142 -15.47 -4.09 -22.95
C HIS A 142 -15.02 -5.02 -21.82
N PRO A 143 -15.07 -6.35 -22.00
CA PRO A 143 -14.51 -7.28 -21.03
C PRO A 143 -13.00 -7.02 -20.86
N PHE A 144 -12.54 -7.16 -19.62
CA PHE A 144 -11.13 -7.06 -19.30
C PHE A 144 -10.72 -8.10 -18.26
N ARG A 145 -9.42 -8.38 -18.21
CA ARG A 145 -8.84 -9.31 -17.25
C ARG A 145 -7.62 -8.69 -16.61
N GLU A 146 -7.50 -8.85 -15.30
CA GLU A 146 -6.30 -8.52 -14.55
C GLU A 146 -5.70 -9.81 -13.97
N VAL A 147 -4.39 -9.98 -14.13
CA VAL A 147 -3.63 -11.09 -13.53
C VAL A 147 -2.37 -10.52 -12.93
N GLY A 148 -2.11 -10.82 -11.66
CA GLY A 148 -0.94 -10.30 -10.99
C GLY A 148 -0.68 -10.89 -9.62
N THR A 149 0.18 -10.22 -8.88
CA THR A 149 0.56 -10.59 -7.52
C THR A 149 0.47 -9.38 -6.61
N THR A 150 -0.06 -9.59 -5.41
CA THR A 150 -0.04 -8.62 -4.32
C THR A 150 1.00 -9.05 -3.30
N THR A 151 1.89 -8.12 -2.93
CA THR A 151 2.82 -8.28 -1.82
C THR A 151 2.49 -7.27 -0.74
N VAL A 152 2.17 -7.73 0.46
CA VAL A 152 1.90 -6.90 1.64
C VAL A 152 3.04 -7.09 2.63
N LYS A 153 3.55 -5.99 3.20
CA LYS A 153 4.59 -6.01 4.23
C LYS A 153 4.33 -4.97 5.31
N VAL A 154 4.42 -5.36 6.58
CA VAL A 154 4.46 -4.39 7.69
C VAL A 154 5.89 -3.91 7.84
N ASP A 155 6.20 -2.79 7.18
CA ASP A 155 7.58 -2.37 6.91
C ASP A 155 8.11 -1.29 7.86
N ALA A 156 7.23 -0.66 8.65
CA ALA A 156 7.62 0.34 9.65
C ALA A 156 6.75 0.30 10.92
N ASP A 157 7.34 0.74 12.03
CA ASP A 157 6.65 1.11 13.27
C ASP A 157 7.12 2.50 13.72
N GLY A 158 6.26 3.25 14.42
CA GLY A 158 6.60 4.60 14.79
C GLY A 158 5.46 5.43 15.41
N SER A 159 5.54 6.74 15.19
CA SER A 159 4.55 7.73 15.62
C SER A 159 4.26 8.74 14.52
N ILE A 160 3.02 9.20 14.46
CA ILE A 160 2.58 10.30 13.61
C ILE A 160 2.42 11.52 14.50
N VAL A 161 3.15 12.60 14.22
CA VAL A 161 2.92 13.90 14.86
C VAL A 161 1.87 14.63 14.04
N LEU A 162 0.78 15.05 14.69
CA LEU A 162 -0.29 15.80 14.06
C LEU A 162 -0.25 17.27 14.51
N ALA A 163 -1.08 18.11 13.89
CA ALA A 163 -1.26 19.49 14.31
C ALA A 163 -1.69 19.60 15.79
N GLU A 164 -1.59 20.82 16.33
CA GLU A 164 -1.95 21.12 17.74
C GLU A 164 -1.12 20.34 18.78
N ASN A 165 0.11 19.93 18.42
CA ASN A 165 1.03 19.13 19.26
C ASN A 165 0.47 17.76 19.67
N ASP A 166 -0.44 17.19 18.88
CA ASP A 166 -0.91 15.83 19.09
C ASP A 166 0.04 14.79 18.48
N THR A 167 0.03 13.57 19.01
CA THR A 167 0.89 12.50 18.53
C THR A 167 0.19 11.15 18.67
N LEU A 168 -0.05 10.52 17.52
CA LEU A 168 -0.48 9.13 17.44
C LEU A 168 0.74 8.22 17.62
N ARG A 169 0.72 7.37 18.65
CA ARG A 169 1.82 6.46 18.99
C ARG A 169 1.51 5.03 18.57
N ASN A 170 2.54 4.20 18.49
CA ASN A 170 2.45 2.78 18.15
C ASN A 170 1.83 2.54 16.76
N VAL A 171 2.09 3.45 15.83
CA VAL A 171 1.58 3.37 14.46
C VAL A 171 2.40 2.34 13.69
N LEU A 172 1.72 1.43 13.01
CA LEU A 172 2.33 0.48 12.08
C LEU A 172 2.07 0.94 10.65
N ARG A 173 3.09 0.85 9.79
CA ARG A 173 2.92 1.09 8.35
C ARG A 173 2.88 -0.23 7.60
N VAL A 174 1.86 -0.37 6.76
CA VAL A 174 1.71 -1.46 5.81
C VAL A 174 2.05 -0.92 4.44
N HIS A 175 3.02 -1.55 3.78
CA HIS A 175 3.40 -1.29 2.40
C HIS A 175 2.89 -2.44 1.53
N THR A 176 1.99 -2.12 0.61
CA THR A 176 1.39 -3.06 -0.34
C THR A 176 1.82 -2.71 -1.76
N ILE A 177 2.33 -3.69 -2.49
CA ILE A 177 2.67 -3.59 -3.90
C ILE A 177 1.79 -4.54 -4.68
N ASP A 178 0.96 -4.01 -5.57
CA ASP A 178 0.27 -4.78 -6.59
C ASP A 178 1.01 -4.64 -7.92
N SER A 179 1.44 -5.75 -8.49
CA SER A 179 2.03 -5.78 -9.83
C SER A 179 1.23 -6.73 -10.69
N TYR A 180 0.60 -6.19 -11.73
CA TYR A 180 -0.34 -6.93 -12.55
C TYR A 180 -0.36 -6.48 -14.00
N SER A 181 -0.79 -7.38 -14.88
CA SER A 181 -1.13 -7.04 -16.25
C SER A 181 -2.63 -6.96 -16.42
N ILE A 182 -3.07 -5.99 -17.21
CA ILE A 182 -4.43 -5.81 -17.66
C ILE A 182 -4.50 -5.93 -19.17
N CYS A 183 -5.49 -6.68 -19.66
CA CYS A 183 -5.88 -6.68 -21.07
C CYS A 183 -7.37 -6.39 -21.17
N MET A 184 -7.76 -5.71 -22.24
CA MET A 184 -9.14 -5.36 -22.54
C MET A 184 -9.37 -5.55 -24.04
N ASP A 185 -10.53 -6.09 -24.39
CA ASP A 185 -10.98 -6.21 -25.77
C ASP A 185 -12.51 -6.09 -25.81
N ILE A 186 -13.09 -5.89 -26.99
CA ILE A 186 -14.54 -5.96 -27.19
C ILE A 186 -15.02 -7.42 -27.25
N ASP A 187 -14.17 -8.34 -27.71
CA ASP A 187 -14.44 -9.77 -27.73
C ASP A 187 -13.71 -10.48 -26.59
N SER A 188 -14.48 -11.10 -25.69
CA SER A 188 -13.94 -11.91 -24.59
C SER A 188 -13.00 -13.03 -25.05
N ALA A 189 -13.20 -13.59 -26.25
CA ALA A 189 -12.35 -14.65 -26.80
C ALA A 189 -10.98 -14.12 -27.23
N ALA A 190 -10.86 -12.82 -27.52
CA ALA A 190 -9.61 -12.19 -27.94
C ALA A 190 -8.71 -11.81 -26.76
N LEU A 191 -9.21 -11.83 -25.51
CA LEU A 191 -8.45 -11.47 -24.31
C LEU A 191 -7.15 -12.29 -24.14
N ASP A 192 -7.14 -13.55 -24.57
CA ASP A 192 -5.95 -14.40 -24.47
C ASP A 192 -4.83 -13.97 -25.43
N THR A 193 -5.16 -13.17 -26.44
CA THR A 193 -4.23 -12.62 -27.44
C THR A 193 -4.09 -11.10 -27.37
N ALA A 194 -4.86 -10.45 -26.49
CA ALA A 194 -4.89 -9.01 -26.35
C ALA A 194 -3.56 -8.47 -25.83
N ARG A 195 -3.25 -7.22 -26.19
CA ARG A 195 -2.04 -6.56 -25.71
C ARG A 195 -2.19 -6.27 -24.22
N LEU A 196 -1.15 -6.60 -23.47
CA LEU A 196 -1.12 -6.39 -22.02
C LEU A 196 -0.53 -5.01 -21.73
N ALA A 197 -1.27 -4.21 -20.97
CA ALA A 197 -0.69 -3.11 -20.22
C ALA A 197 -0.28 -3.63 -18.84
N GLN A 198 0.81 -3.13 -18.29
CA GLN A 198 1.26 -3.48 -16.95
C GLN A 198 0.95 -2.32 -16.00
N VAL A 199 0.55 -2.63 -14.78
CA VAL A 199 0.29 -1.65 -13.72
C VAL A 199 1.06 -2.05 -12.47
N ILE A 200 1.64 -1.05 -11.82
CA ILE A 200 2.26 -1.17 -10.50
C ILE A 200 1.58 -0.16 -9.59
N ASP A 201 0.88 -0.67 -8.57
CA ASP A 201 0.36 0.15 -7.48
C ASP A 201 1.22 -0.07 -6.24
N GLU A 202 1.84 1.00 -5.76
CA GLU A 202 2.46 1.07 -4.43
C GLU A 202 1.52 1.82 -3.49
N ARG A 203 1.14 1.18 -2.39
CA ARG A 203 0.28 1.76 -1.35
C ARG A 203 0.95 1.68 0.02
N TYR A 204 0.91 2.78 0.75
CA TYR A 204 1.34 2.87 2.14
C TYR A 204 0.14 3.24 3.01
N GLU A 205 -0.09 2.45 4.04
CA GLU A 205 -1.23 2.59 4.94
C GLU A 205 -0.74 2.59 6.39
N TRP A 206 -1.03 3.66 7.13
CA TRP A 206 -0.65 3.80 8.54
C TRP A 206 -1.80 3.40 9.43
N TYR A 207 -1.61 2.41 10.29
CA TYR A 207 -2.62 1.88 11.18
C TYR A 207 -2.24 2.12 12.64
N LEU A 208 -3.23 2.51 13.43
CA LEU A 208 -3.20 2.30 14.87
C LEU A 208 -3.48 0.81 15.17
N PRO A 209 -2.93 0.22 16.24
CA PRO A 209 -3.06 -1.21 16.53
C PRO A 209 -4.51 -1.71 16.59
N GLU A 210 -5.41 -0.87 17.09
CA GLU A 210 -6.84 -1.18 17.25
C GLU A 210 -7.71 -0.63 16.12
N SER A 211 -7.13 0.06 15.13
CA SER A 211 -7.89 0.66 14.04
C SER A 211 -8.22 -0.34 12.93
N GLN A 212 -9.47 -0.30 12.49
CA GLN A 212 -10.00 -1.12 11.42
C GLN A 212 -9.57 -0.59 10.03
N TYR A 213 -9.38 0.72 9.92
CA TYR A 213 -8.94 1.44 8.73
C TYR A 213 -7.63 2.21 8.99
N PRO A 214 -6.84 2.50 7.95
CA PRO A 214 -5.64 3.31 8.12
C PRO A 214 -6.01 4.76 8.44
N VAL A 215 -5.24 5.44 9.28
CA VAL A 215 -5.41 6.87 9.60
C VAL A 215 -4.88 7.77 8.49
N ILE A 216 -3.85 7.31 7.79
CA ILE A 216 -3.27 7.97 6.62
C ILE A 216 -3.06 6.91 5.55
N GLU A 217 -3.31 7.27 4.31
CA GLU A 217 -3.05 6.46 3.12
C GLU A 217 -2.23 7.27 2.13
N ASP A 218 -1.32 6.60 1.44
CA ASP A 218 -0.62 7.11 0.28
C ASP A 218 -0.61 6.04 -0.83
N VAL A 219 -0.82 6.46 -2.08
CA VAL A 219 -0.85 5.59 -3.26
C VAL A 219 -0.13 6.25 -4.42
N THR A 220 0.74 5.47 -5.06
CA THR A 220 1.32 5.73 -6.39
C THR A 220 0.93 4.59 -7.33
N SER A 221 0.29 4.91 -8.45
CA SER A 221 -0.11 3.96 -9.47
C SER A 221 0.54 4.35 -10.79
N THR A 222 1.34 3.45 -11.36
CA THR A 222 2.00 3.67 -12.65
C THR A 222 1.59 2.61 -13.65
N SER A 223 1.13 3.06 -14.82
CA SER A 223 0.75 2.20 -15.93
C SER A 223 1.82 2.23 -17.02
N TYR A 224 2.03 1.07 -17.65
CA TYR A 224 3.03 0.84 -18.68
C TYR A 224 2.40 0.13 -19.88
N PHE A 225 2.84 0.50 -21.07
CA PHE A 225 2.43 -0.16 -22.31
C PHE A 225 3.66 -0.37 -23.19
N ASN A 226 3.90 -1.61 -23.62
CA ASN A 226 5.13 -2.01 -24.31
C ASN A 226 6.42 -1.60 -23.58
N MET A 227 6.41 -1.61 -22.25
CA MET A 227 7.52 -1.21 -21.37
C MET A 227 7.74 0.31 -21.23
N ASP A 228 6.98 1.14 -21.95
CA ASP A 228 7.03 2.59 -21.79
C ASP A 228 6.01 3.04 -20.73
N VAL A 229 6.39 4.03 -19.91
CA VAL A 229 5.48 4.67 -18.95
C VAL A 229 4.36 5.35 -19.72
N VAL A 230 3.12 5.01 -19.42
CA VAL A 230 1.92 5.65 -19.99
C VAL A 230 1.43 6.78 -19.09
N GLY A 231 1.57 6.60 -17.77
CA GLY A 231 1.16 7.61 -16.81
C GLY A 231 1.36 7.15 -15.38
N THR A 232 1.58 8.12 -14.50
CA THR A 232 1.64 7.92 -13.05
C THR A 232 0.59 8.80 -12.37
N THR A 233 -0.24 8.20 -11.53
CA THR A 233 -1.20 8.90 -10.68
C THR A 233 -0.81 8.76 -9.22
N ARG A 234 -0.88 9.86 -8.46
CA ARG A 234 -0.55 9.86 -7.03
C ARG A 234 -1.61 10.50 -6.18
N TYR A 235 -1.81 9.96 -4.99
CA TYR A 235 -2.80 10.47 -4.07
C TYR A 235 -2.61 10.00 -2.65
N ALA A 236 -2.98 10.88 -1.71
CA ALA A 236 -2.99 10.56 -0.29
C ALA A 236 -4.32 10.94 0.36
N TYR A 237 -4.68 10.19 1.41
CA TYR A 237 -5.89 10.42 2.19
C TYR A 237 -5.58 10.47 3.69
N CYS A 238 -6.38 11.24 4.41
CA CYS A 238 -6.41 11.25 5.86
C CYS A 238 -7.81 10.82 6.33
N ASN A 239 -7.85 9.82 7.20
CA ASN A 239 -9.03 9.09 7.63
C ASN A 239 -9.18 9.22 9.15
N LEU A 240 -9.45 10.44 9.60
CA LEU A 240 -9.70 10.71 11.01
C LEU A 240 -11.20 10.67 11.29
N PRO A 241 -11.60 10.35 12.54
CA PRO A 241 -12.98 10.53 12.99
C PRO A 241 -13.49 11.94 12.65
N SER A 242 -14.75 12.05 12.23
CA SER A 242 -15.30 13.30 11.71
C SER A 242 -15.27 14.46 12.71
N ASP A 243 -15.35 14.16 14.01
CA ASP A 243 -15.23 15.11 15.10
C ASP A 243 -13.79 15.65 15.28
N GLN A 244 -12.80 14.89 14.81
CA GLN A 244 -11.38 15.24 14.88
C GLN A 244 -10.88 16.03 13.66
N VAL A 245 -11.52 15.86 12.50
CA VAL A 245 -11.10 16.50 11.23
C VAL A 245 -10.83 18.01 11.34
N PRO A 246 -11.66 18.86 11.99
CA PRO A 246 -11.42 20.31 12.06
C PRO A 246 -10.13 20.72 12.78
N TYR A 247 -9.60 19.86 13.65
CA TYR A 247 -8.37 20.14 14.39
C TYR A 247 -7.13 19.94 13.53
N TYR A 248 -7.14 18.92 12.67
CA TYR A 248 -5.95 18.48 11.93
C TYR A 248 -5.97 18.82 10.44
N ILE A 249 -7.15 19.12 9.88
CA ILE A 249 -7.35 19.36 8.44
C ILE A 249 -7.85 20.78 8.20
N SER A 250 -7.28 21.42 7.18
CA SER A 250 -7.62 22.77 6.71
C SER A 250 -8.09 22.72 5.25
N GLN A 251 -9.28 23.22 4.95
CA GLN A 251 -9.80 23.25 3.58
C GLN A 251 -9.17 24.35 2.71
N THR A 252 -8.45 25.30 3.31
CA THR A 252 -7.85 26.44 2.59
C THR A 252 -6.41 26.21 2.18
N ASP A 253 -5.75 25.19 2.75
CA ASP A 253 -4.31 24.97 2.57
C ASP A 253 -4.01 23.89 1.51
N PHE A 254 -5.00 23.56 0.68
CA PHE A 254 -4.81 22.62 -0.43
C PHE A 254 -4.27 23.36 -1.67
N PRO A 255 -3.18 22.88 -2.28
CA PRO A 255 -2.63 23.44 -3.53
C PRO A 255 -3.67 23.48 -4.66
N SER A 256 -3.56 24.44 -5.59
CA SER A 256 -4.35 24.41 -6.82
C SER A 256 -4.02 23.16 -7.65
N ASP A 257 -4.92 22.79 -8.58
CA ASP A 257 -4.73 21.62 -9.43
C ASP A 257 -3.42 21.71 -10.25
N ASP A 258 -3.02 22.92 -10.68
CA ASP A 258 -1.75 23.19 -11.36
C ASP A 258 -0.51 22.90 -10.50
N GLU A 259 -0.60 23.04 -9.17
CA GLU A 259 0.49 22.73 -8.23
C GLU A 259 0.57 21.23 -7.89
N GLN A 260 -0.45 20.44 -8.24
CA GLN A 260 -0.44 18.97 -8.14
C GLN A 260 0.06 18.27 -9.40
N GLU A 261 -0.14 18.86 -10.58
CA GLU A 261 0.32 18.30 -11.86
C GLU A 261 1.86 18.14 -11.94
N GLY A 262 2.63 18.78 -11.06
CA GLY A 262 4.06 18.51 -10.89
C GLY A 262 4.43 17.05 -10.53
N PHE A 263 3.44 16.16 -10.37
CA PHE A 263 3.62 14.72 -10.16
C PHE A 263 2.87 13.81 -11.15
N ALA A 264 2.04 14.38 -12.04
CA ALA A 264 1.39 13.67 -13.14
C ALA A 264 2.10 14.10 -14.43
N ASP A 265 3.05 13.29 -14.88
CA ASP A 265 4.05 13.68 -15.87
C ASP A 265 3.40 14.14 -17.20
N GLY A 266 3.54 15.43 -17.48
CA GLY A 266 3.51 15.97 -18.83
C GLY A 266 4.90 15.80 -19.46
N ASP A 267 4.92 15.36 -20.71
CA ASP A 267 6.11 15.06 -21.50
C ASP A 267 7.32 15.99 -21.27
N ALA A 268 8.45 15.33 -21.02
CA ALA A 268 9.81 15.70 -21.40
C ALA A 268 10.46 16.95 -20.75
N GLN A 269 11.58 16.64 -20.08
CA GLN A 269 12.70 17.50 -19.68
C GLN A 269 12.58 18.15 -18.29
N ASP A 270 12.71 17.32 -17.26
CA ASP A 270 12.79 17.76 -15.86
C ASP A 270 14.00 17.09 -15.19
N ASP A 271 14.97 17.89 -14.75
CA ASP A 271 16.19 17.48 -14.03
C ASP A 271 15.78 16.52 -12.89
N GLY A 272 15.99 15.22 -13.11
CA GLY A 272 15.49 14.20 -12.21
C GLY A 272 16.20 14.26 -10.86
N ILE A 273 15.44 14.09 -9.76
CA ILE A 273 15.95 13.85 -8.40
C ILE A 273 17.09 12.82 -8.33
N ILE A 274 17.11 11.91 -9.30
CA ILE A 274 18.09 10.86 -9.46
C ILE A 274 18.71 10.89 -10.85
N HIS A 275 20.04 10.76 -10.91
CA HIS A 275 20.80 10.58 -12.13
C HIS A 275 21.44 9.20 -12.07
N TYR A 276 21.07 8.28 -12.94
CA TYR A 276 21.50 6.88 -12.80
C TYR A 276 21.99 6.26 -14.11
N GLN A 277 22.78 5.20 -13.95
CA GLN A 277 23.23 4.31 -15.02
C GLN A 277 23.02 2.86 -14.58
N ILE A 278 22.50 2.04 -15.49
CA ILE A 278 22.24 0.62 -15.26
C ILE A 278 23.20 -0.23 -16.08
N GLU A 279 23.86 -1.16 -15.40
CA GLU A 279 24.63 -2.23 -16.02
C GLU A 279 24.11 -3.59 -15.55
N THR A 280 24.21 -4.59 -16.41
CA THR A 280 23.81 -5.97 -16.09
C THR A 280 25.01 -6.89 -16.21
N HIS A 281 25.32 -7.60 -15.12
CA HIS A 281 26.44 -8.52 -15.03
C HIS A 281 25.90 -9.92 -14.70
N GLY A 282 25.49 -10.65 -15.73
CA GLY A 282 24.74 -11.89 -15.57
C GLY A 282 23.40 -11.62 -14.89
N LYS A 283 23.14 -12.31 -13.76
CA LYS A 283 21.89 -12.15 -12.99
C LYS A 283 21.93 -11.07 -11.92
N VAL A 284 22.87 -10.14 -12.01
CA VAL A 284 22.96 -9.00 -11.08
C VAL A 284 22.81 -7.71 -11.86
N ILE A 285 21.84 -6.90 -11.43
CA ILE A 285 21.67 -5.54 -11.95
C ILE A 285 22.48 -4.60 -11.05
N GLN A 286 23.40 -3.85 -11.65
CA GLN A 286 24.15 -2.81 -10.97
C GLN A 286 23.60 -1.44 -11.37
N MET A 287 23.20 -0.67 -10.37
CA MET A 287 22.72 0.70 -10.54
C MET A 287 23.71 1.64 -9.87
N ALA A 288 24.40 2.45 -10.67
CA ALA A 288 25.19 3.58 -10.20
C ALA A 288 24.32 4.84 -10.27
N TYR A 289 24.33 5.68 -9.23
CA TYR A 289 23.45 6.84 -9.20
C TYR A 289 23.94 7.97 -8.30
N ASP A 290 23.49 9.18 -8.64
CA ASP A 290 23.61 10.42 -7.88
C ASP A 290 22.22 10.91 -7.48
N LEU A 291 22.14 11.62 -6.36
CA LEU A 291 20.90 12.18 -5.83
C LEU A 291 21.07 13.68 -5.53
N ASP A 292 20.13 14.47 -6.05
CA ASP A 292 20.11 15.92 -5.83
C ASP A 292 19.52 16.29 -4.47
N GLU A 293 18.68 15.42 -3.90
CA GLU A 293 18.09 15.56 -2.56
C GLU A 293 17.95 14.20 -1.85
N ASP A 294 17.65 14.23 -0.55
CA ASP A 294 17.41 13.02 0.24
C ASP A 294 16.20 12.26 -0.31
N ALA A 295 16.39 10.98 -0.64
CA ALA A 295 15.37 10.23 -1.36
C ALA A 295 15.17 8.81 -0.84
N THR A 296 13.91 8.37 -0.88
CA THR A 296 13.54 6.96 -0.73
C THR A 296 13.38 6.35 -2.11
N ILE A 297 14.16 5.30 -2.35
CA ILE A 297 14.24 4.60 -3.63
C ILE A 297 13.64 3.21 -3.44
N THR A 298 12.64 2.87 -4.26
CA THR A 298 12.10 1.51 -4.40
C THR A 298 12.44 0.99 -5.79
N ASN A 299 13.22 -0.08 -5.85
CA ASN A 299 13.47 -0.82 -7.08
C ASN A 299 12.56 -2.05 -7.14
N ILE A 300 11.85 -2.22 -8.26
CA ILE A 300 11.01 -3.38 -8.53
C ILE A 300 11.48 -4.00 -9.84
N VAL A 301 11.78 -5.29 -9.85
CA VAL A 301 12.04 -6.05 -11.07
C VAL A 301 10.82 -6.89 -11.38
N ALA A 302 10.22 -6.68 -12.54
CA ALA A 302 9.12 -7.51 -13.02
C ALA A 302 9.45 -8.12 -14.39
N ASN A 303 8.81 -9.26 -14.69
CA ASN A 303 8.91 -9.86 -16.02
C ASN A 303 7.94 -9.19 -17.01
N HIS A 304 8.01 -9.57 -18.28
CA HIS A 304 7.14 -9.06 -19.35
C HIS A 304 5.63 -9.37 -19.19
N MET A 305 5.26 -10.23 -18.24
CA MET A 305 3.87 -10.53 -17.86
C MET A 305 3.43 -9.74 -16.62
N GLY A 306 4.21 -8.73 -16.22
CA GLY A 306 3.93 -7.90 -15.05
C GLY A 306 4.02 -8.61 -13.70
N MET A 307 4.68 -9.77 -13.64
CA MET A 307 4.88 -10.48 -12.37
C MET A 307 6.08 -9.91 -11.62
N LEU A 308 5.85 -9.41 -10.40
CA LEU A 308 6.90 -8.96 -9.51
C LEU A 308 7.84 -10.13 -9.17
N CYS A 309 9.11 -9.95 -9.47
CA CYS A 309 10.16 -10.94 -9.26
C CYS A 309 11.05 -10.56 -8.06
N VAL A 310 11.45 -9.29 -7.96
CA VAL A 310 12.28 -8.75 -6.88
C VAL A 310 11.77 -7.36 -6.51
N SER A 311 11.76 -7.01 -5.23
CA SER A 311 11.53 -5.63 -4.78
C SER A 311 12.51 -5.27 -3.66
N ARG A 312 13.09 -4.07 -3.72
CA ARG A 312 14.04 -3.56 -2.74
C ARG A 312 13.82 -2.07 -2.51
N GLN A 313 13.68 -1.67 -1.25
CA GLN A 313 13.55 -0.26 -0.87
C GLN A 313 14.66 0.17 0.09
N TRP A 314 15.17 1.39 -0.09
CA TRP A 314 16.06 2.04 0.86
C TRP A 314 15.90 3.57 0.80
N THR A 315 16.58 4.27 1.70
CA THR A 315 16.70 5.73 1.68
C THR A 315 18.17 6.09 1.67
N GLN A 316 18.49 7.13 0.93
CA GLN A 316 19.84 7.63 0.72
C GLN A 316 19.80 9.15 0.78
N ASN A 317 20.80 9.75 1.43
CA ASN A 317 20.94 11.20 1.46
C ASN A 317 21.43 11.72 0.10
N ALA A 318 21.19 13.00 -0.16
CA ALA A 318 21.76 13.72 -1.31
C ALA A 318 23.28 13.48 -1.40
N GLY A 319 23.79 13.28 -2.61
CA GLY A 319 25.19 12.99 -2.84
C GLY A 319 25.46 12.26 -4.15
N GLN A 320 26.73 11.98 -4.40
CA GLN A 320 27.20 11.42 -5.66
C GLN A 320 28.03 10.14 -5.46
N GLY A 321 28.10 9.32 -6.51
CA GLY A 321 28.91 8.12 -6.58
C GLY A 321 28.32 6.92 -5.84
N TYR A 322 27.00 6.86 -5.66
CA TYR A 322 26.37 5.71 -5.04
C TYR A 322 26.30 4.54 -6.01
N SER A 323 26.31 3.32 -5.45
CA SER A 323 26.09 2.11 -6.22
C SER A 323 25.32 1.08 -5.41
N THR A 324 24.36 0.43 -6.06
CA THR A 324 23.56 -0.65 -5.49
C THR A 324 23.50 -1.82 -6.46
N GLN A 325 23.44 -3.02 -5.89
CA GLN A 325 23.26 -4.26 -6.64
C GLN A 325 21.90 -4.87 -6.31
N ILE A 326 21.21 -5.33 -7.34
CA ILE A 326 19.95 -6.06 -7.24
C ILE A 326 20.27 -7.47 -7.69
N ASP A 327 20.30 -8.39 -6.73
CA ASP A 327 20.53 -9.80 -7.01
C ASP A 327 19.25 -10.43 -7.57
N CYS A 328 19.33 -10.89 -8.81
CA CYS A 328 18.25 -11.59 -9.52
C CYS A 328 18.59 -13.08 -9.72
N ASN A 329 19.51 -13.63 -8.92
CA ASN A 329 19.75 -15.07 -8.90
C ASN A 329 18.46 -15.84 -8.59
N GLY A 330 18.18 -16.84 -9.41
CA GLY A 330 16.93 -17.61 -9.37
C GLY A 330 15.91 -17.22 -10.44
N LEU A 331 16.04 -16.06 -11.09
CA LEU A 331 15.21 -15.71 -12.25
C LEU A 331 15.67 -16.48 -13.50
N LEU A 332 14.75 -16.77 -14.42
CA LEU A 332 15.07 -17.38 -15.70
C LEU A 332 15.78 -16.35 -16.61
N PRO A 333 16.66 -16.78 -17.53
CA PRO A 333 17.23 -15.86 -18.50
C PRO A 333 16.12 -15.22 -19.34
N GLY A 334 16.22 -13.91 -19.57
CA GLY A 334 15.18 -13.20 -20.30
C GLY A 334 15.20 -11.69 -20.12
N VAL A 335 14.19 -11.05 -20.70
CA VAL A 335 13.97 -9.61 -20.59
C VAL A 335 13.08 -9.30 -19.40
N TYR A 336 13.55 -8.38 -18.57
CA TYR A 336 12.85 -7.86 -17.40
C TYR A 336 12.80 -6.34 -17.45
N ILE A 337 11.93 -5.76 -16.62
CA ILE A 337 11.82 -4.32 -16.45
C ILE A 337 12.22 -4.00 -15.01
N LEU A 338 13.19 -3.10 -14.86
CA LEU A 338 13.55 -2.49 -13.60
C LEU A 338 12.77 -1.19 -13.47
N TYR A 339 11.89 -1.11 -12.49
CA TYR A 339 11.22 0.11 -12.07
C TYR A 339 11.98 0.72 -10.91
N ILE A 340 12.14 2.03 -10.94
CA ILE A 340 12.85 2.82 -9.93
C ILE A 340 11.89 3.92 -9.50
N ASN A 341 11.29 3.79 -8.33
CA ASN A 341 10.48 4.84 -7.73
C ASN A 341 11.33 5.63 -6.74
N VAL A 342 11.49 6.94 -6.98
CA VAL A 342 12.26 7.86 -6.14
C VAL A 342 11.33 8.95 -5.62
N ASN A 343 10.98 8.90 -4.33
CA ASN A 343 10.02 9.81 -3.68
C ASN A 343 8.69 9.96 -4.45
N GLY A 344 8.23 8.87 -5.09
CA GLY A 344 7.04 8.83 -5.93
C GLY A 344 7.35 8.98 -7.43
N LYS A 345 8.45 9.62 -7.84
CA LYS A 345 8.82 9.80 -9.26
C LYS A 345 9.36 8.49 -9.82
N VAL A 346 8.70 7.97 -10.85
CA VAL A 346 8.96 6.63 -11.36
C VAL A 346 9.73 6.68 -12.67
N TYR A 347 10.79 5.87 -12.74
CA TYR A 347 11.62 5.63 -13.89
C TYR A 347 11.61 4.13 -14.24
N SER A 348 11.92 3.77 -15.48
CA SER A 348 11.97 2.37 -15.88
C SER A 348 13.07 2.09 -16.89
N GLU A 349 13.75 0.96 -16.72
CA GLU A 349 14.79 0.48 -17.63
C GLU A 349 14.55 -0.96 -18.04
N LYS A 350 14.80 -1.24 -19.32
CA LYS A 350 14.79 -2.60 -19.83
C LYS A 350 16.12 -3.27 -19.52
N VAL A 351 16.09 -4.40 -18.84
CA VAL A 351 17.28 -5.17 -18.46
C VAL A 351 17.21 -6.60 -18.99
N THR A 352 18.37 -7.15 -19.35
CA THR A 352 18.51 -8.55 -19.79
C THR A 352 19.34 -9.29 -18.75
N LEU A 353 18.80 -10.39 -18.21
CA LEU A 353 19.39 -11.18 -17.13
C LEU A 353 19.83 -12.58 -17.59
#